data_AF-A0A9Q4WRR5-F1
#
_entry.id   AF-A0A9Q4WRR5-F1
#
_cell.length_a   1.000
_cell.length_b   1.000
_cell.length_c   1.000
_cell.angle_alpha   90.00
_cell.angle_beta   90.00
_cell.angle_gamma   90.00
#
_symmetry.space_group_name_H-M   'P 1'
#
loop_
_entity.id
_entity.type
_entity.pdbx_description
1 polymer ?
#
loop_
_entity_poly.entity_id
_entity_poly.type
_entity_poly.pdbx_seq_one_letter_code
_entity_poly.pdbx_strand_id
1 'polypeptide(L)' 'MKTEIRQNGKVILSSTDDISIPMIFKNLCGKNFSGNDYQNYLRTVCQDIGVTTGAIEYYADNVLIEKATIPDF' A
#
# COMPACT_ATOMS: atom_id res chain seq x y z
N MET A 1 11.94 2.31 12.48
CA MET A 1 11.07 3.51 12.36
C MET A 1 9.64 3.03 12.16
N LYS A 2 8.60 3.73 12.66
CA LYS A 2 7.22 3.27 12.45
C LYS A 2 6.78 3.67 11.06
N THR A 3 6.48 2.69 10.22
CA THR A 3 5.96 2.90 8.86
C THR A 3 4.52 2.45 8.76
N GLU A 4 3.72 3.14 7.96
CA GLU A 4 2.28 2.88 7.85
C GLU A 4 1.78 3.07 6.42
N ILE A 5 0.82 2.23 6.02
CA ILE A 5 -0.06 2.50 4.87
C ILE A 5 -1.39 2.98 5.44
N ARG A 6 -1.84 4.14 4.96
CA ARG A 6 -3.12 4.73 5.32
C ARG A 6 -4.04 4.83 4.11
N GLN A 7 -5.33 4.66 4.36
CA GLN A 7 -6.38 4.92 3.38
C GLN A 7 -7.53 5.63 4.07
N ASN A 8 -8.03 6.70 3.46
CA ASN A 8 -9.10 7.54 4.02
C ASN A 8 -8.82 8.00 5.46
N GLY A 9 -7.57 8.35 5.75
CA GLY A 9 -7.11 8.79 7.07
C GLY A 9 -6.99 7.69 8.13
N LYS A 10 -7.26 6.41 7.79
CA LYS A 10 -7.12 5.26 8.69
C LYS A 10 -5.84 4.50 8.40
N VAL A 11 -5.15 4.04 9.44
CA VAL A 11 -4.01 3.11 9.32
C VAL A 11 -4.57 1.73 8.94
N ILE A 12 -4.09 1.19 7.83
CA ILE A 12 -4.47 -0.15 7.34
C ILE A 12 -3.40 -1.17 7.70
N LEU A 13 -2.13 -0.82 7.50
CA LEU A 13 -0.98 -1.61 7.91
C LEU A 13 0.04 -0.73 8.62
N SER A 14 0.74 -1.32 9.59
CA SER A 14 1.87 -0.69 10.26
C SER A 14 2.96 -1.70 10.59
N SER A 15 4.22 -1.30 10.49
CA SER A 15 5.36 -2.10 10.94
C SER A 15 6.49 -1.21 11.47
N THR A 16 7.43 -1.82 12.18
CA THR A 16 8.68 -1.20 12.64
C THR A 16 9.93 -1.85 12.05
N ASP A 17 9.76 -2.81 11.13
CA ASP A 17 10.86 -3.58 10.51
C ASP A 17 11.59 -2.84 9.38
N ASP A 18 11.13 -1.63 9.03
CA ASP A 18 11.67 -0.77 7.98
C ASP A 18 11.68 -1.37 6.55
N ILE A 19 11.10 -2.57 6.36
CA ILE A 19 11.17 -3.33 5.10
C ILE A 19 9.77 -3.57 4.51
N SER A 20 8.84 -4.06 5.34
CA SER A 20 7.59 -4.65 4.85
C SER A 20 6.65 -3.60 4.27
N ILE A 21 6.47 -2.47 4.97
CA ILE A 21 5.54 -1.42 4.55
C ILE A 21 5.96 -0.75 3.23
N PRO A 22 7.22 -0.29 3.06
CA PRO A 22 7.67 0.24 1.78
C PRO A 22 7.51 -0.76 0.63
N MET A 23 7.76 -2.06 0.88
CA MET A 23 7.62 -3.10 -0.14
C MET A 23 6.16 -3.30 -0.55
N ILE A 24 5.26 -3.48 0.42
CA ILE A 24 3.83 -3.65 0.16
C ILE A 24 3.28 -2.42 -0.56
N PHE A 25 3.65 -1.21 -0.12
CA PHE A 25 3.22 0.02 -0.77
C PHE A 25 3.63 0.06 -2.25
N LYS A 26 4.90 -0.26 -2.57
CA LYS A 26 5.38 -0.34 -3.97
C LYS A 26 4.62 -1.39 -4.78
N ASN A 27 4.28 -2.54 -4.18
CA ASN A 27 3.47 -3.55 -4.85
C ASN A 27 2.07 -3.04 -5.15
N LEU A 28 1.39 -2.40 -4.18
CA LEU A 28 0.07 -1.80 -4.35
C LEU A 28 0.06 -0.69 -5.41
N CYS A 29 1.18 0.02 -5.57
CA CYS A 29 1.37 1.06 -6.58
C CYS A 29 1.75 0.54 -7.98
N GLY A 30 1.89 -0.77 -8.18
CA GLY A 30 2.34 -1.33 -9.46
C GLY A 30 3.78 -0.96 -9.81
N LYS A 31 4.62 -0.65 -8.81
CA LYS A 31 6.04 -0.34 -9.03
C LYS A 31 6.91 -1.61 -9.11
N ASN A 32 6.55 -2.63 -8.34
CA ASN A 32 7.25 -3.92 -8.30
C ASN A 32 6.62 -4.98 -9.20
N PHE A 33 5.32 -4.85 -9.50
CA PHE A 33 4.57 -5.75 -10.38
C PHE A 33 3.94 -4.94 -11.51
N SER A 34 3.68 -5.58 -12.65
CA SER A 34 2.98 -4.96 -13.77
C SER A 34 2.05 -5.96 -14.47
N GLY A 35 1.15 -5.47 -15.32
CA GLY A 35 0.24 -6.32 -16.10
C GLY A 35 -0.61 -7.26 -15.24
N ASN A 36 -0.72 -8.52 -15.67
CA ASN A 36 -1.52 -9.54 -14.96
C ASN A 36 -1.03 -9.81 -13.54
N ASP A 37 0.27 -9.77 -13.29
CA ASP A 37 0.81 -10.03 -11.94
C ASP A 37 0.39 -8.92 -10.98
N TYR A 38 0.38 -7.68 -11.44
CA TYR A 38 -0.13 -6.57 -10.64
C TYR A 38 -1.62 -6.71 -10.35
N GLN A 39 -2.44 -7.03 -11.37
CA GLN A 39 -3.88 -7.25 -11.18
C GLN A 39 -4.15 -8.40 -10.22
N ASN A 40 -3.42 -9.51 -10.35
CA ASN A 40 -3.56 -10.66 -9.47
C ASN A 40 -3.14 -10.33 -8.04
N TYR A 41 -2.04 -9.59 -7.86
CA TYR A 41 -1.59 -9.13 -6.56
C TYR A 41 -2.64 -8.26 -5.87
N LEU A 42 -3.25 -7.30 -6.58
CA LEU A 42 -4.30 -6.48 -6.00
C LEU A 42 -5.54 -7.31 -5.62
N ARG A 43 -5.96 -8.26 -6.48
CA ARG A 43 -7.13 -9.10 -6.20
C ARG A 43 -6.98 -9.94 -4.94
N THR A 44 -5.78 -10.43 -4.65
CA THR A 44 -5.52 -11.24 -3.45
C THR A 44 -5.21 -10.36 -2.25
N VAL A 45 -4.20 -9.51 -2.35
CA VAL A 45 -3.67 -8.79 -1.18
C VAL A 45 -4.62 -7.71 -0.68
N CYS A 46 -5.26 -6.93 -1.57
CA CYS A 46 -6.16 -5.86 -1.12
C CYS A 46 -7.29 -6.40 -0.24
N GLN A 47 -7.83 -7.59 -0.57
CA GLN A 47 -8.86 -8.25 0.24
C GLN A 47 -8.31 -8.67 1.61
N ASP A 48 -7.13 -9.28 1.65
CA ASP A 48 -6.52 -9.79 2.89
C ASP A 48 -6.18 -8.67 3.88
N ILE A 49 -5.67 -7.54 3.39
CA ILE A 49 -5.22 -6.43 4.25
C ILE A 49 -6.28 -5.34 4.46
N GLY A 50 -7.43 -5.43 3.77
CA GLY A 50 -8.53 -4.47 3.91
C GLY A 50 -8.29 -3.11 3.25
N VAL A 51 -7.44 -3.05 2.21
CA VAL A 51 -7.29 -1.87 1.36
C VAL A 51 -8.25 -1.98 0.16
N THR A 52 -8.85 -0.88 -0.26
CA THR A 52 -9.70 -0.82 -1.47
C THR A 52 -9.02 -0.04 -2.59
N THR A 53 -9.65 -0.03 -3.77
CA THR A 53 -9.28 0.90 -4.84
C THR A 53 -9.39 2.35 -4.35
N GLY A 54 -8.66 3.26 -5.00
CA GLY A 54 -8.57 4.67 -4.64
C GLY A 54 -7.27 5.06 -3.94
N ALA A 55 -7.27 6.24 -3.31
CA ALA A 55 -6.06 6.86 -2.77
C ALA A 55 -5.52 6.10 -1.55
N ILE A 56 -4.20 5.94 -1.50
CA ILE A 56 -3.46 5.41 -0.35
C ILE A 56 -2.26 6.32 -0.06
N GLU A 57 -1.79 6.29 1.18
CA GLU A 57 -0.74 7.17 1.68
C GLU A 57 0.29 6.35 2.46
N TYR A 58 1.56 6.56 2.17
CA TYR A 58 2.68 5.97 2.90
C TYR A 58 3.25 6.98 3.89
N TYR A 59 3.31 6.58 5.16
CA TYR A 59 3.84 7.40 6.26
C TYR A 59 5.05 6.74 6.92
N ALA A 60 5.99 7.57 7.38
CA ALA A 60 7.10 7.17 8.24
C ALA A 60 7.17 8.14 9.43
N ASP A 61 7.07 7.61 10.66
CA ASP A 61 7.01 8.38 11.91
C ASP A 61 6.03 9.57 11.84
N ASN A 62 4.82 9.32 11.32
CA ASN A 62 3.75 10.30 11.07
C ASN A 62 4.05 11.38 10.00
N VAL A 63 5.17 11.29 9.30
CA VAL A 63 5.46 12.14 8.14
C VAL A 63 4.91 11.46 6.88
N LEU A 64 4.10 12.18 6.10
CA LEU A 64 3.64 11.71 4.80
C LEU A 64 4.83 11.65 3.83
N ILE A 65 5.11 10.47 3.30
CA ILE A 65 6.22 10.25 2.36
C ILE A 65 5.73 10.21 0.92
N GLU A 66 4.66 9.46 0.65
CA GLU A 66 4.15 9.29 -0.71
C GLU A 66 2.63 9.09 -0.74
N LYS A 67 1.98 9.56 -1.81
CA LYS A 67 0.58 9.24 -2.14
C LYS A 67 0.54 8.46 -3.43
N ALA A 68 -0.37 7.49 -3.50
CA ALA A 68 -0.63 6.72 -4.71
C ALA A 68 -2.13 6.43 -4.86
N THR A 69 -2.52 5.93 -6.03
CA THR A 69 -3.90 5.50 -6.30
C THR A 69 -3.87 4.05 -6.76
N ILE A 70 -4.62 3.20 -6.07
CA ILE A 70 -4.90 1.85 -6.52
C ILE A 70 -6.01 1.95 -7.58
N PRO A 71 -5.77 1.48 -8.82
CA PRO A 71 -6.74 1.60 -9.91
C PRO A 71 -7.96 0.70 -9.67
N ASP A 72 -9.07 1.09 -10.27
CA ASP A 72 -10.24 0.24 -10.45
C ASP A 72 -10.13 -0.49 -11.80
N PHE A 73 -10.33 -1.81 -11.81
CA PHE A 73 -10.12 -2.68 -12.97
C PHE A 73 -11.41 -3.34 -13.46
#